data_AF-A0A452SI06-F1
#
_entry.id   AF-A0A452SI06-F1
#
_cell.length_a   1.000
_cell.length_b   1.000
_cell.length_c   1.000
_cell.angle_alpha   90.00
_cell.angle_beta   90.00
_cell.angle_gamma   90.00
#
_symmetry.space_group_name_H-M   'P 1'
#
loop_
_entity.id
_entity.type
_entity.pdbx_description
1 polymer ?
#
loop_
_entity_poly.entity_id
_entity_poly.type
_entity_poly.pdbx_seq_one_letter_code
_entity_poly.pdbx_strand_id
1 'polypeptide(L)'
;MGGTSSTRRVTFEADENENITVVKGIRLSENVIDRMKETSPSGSRSQRHSGEYGASVSDEELKRRVAEELALEQARKESENQKR
;
A
#
# COMPACT_ATOMS: atom_id res chain seq x y z
N MET A 1 -0.36 -32.67 -13.15
CA MET A 1 -1.38 -31.74 -12.60
C MET A 1 -2.39 -31.47 -13.71
N GLY A 2 -3.60 -32.03 -13.58
CA GLY A 2 -4.59 -32.12 -14.65
C GLY A 2 -5.43 -30.86 -14.76
N GLY A 3 -5.33 -30.18 -15.90
CA GLY A 3 -6.19 -29.06 -16.25
C GLY A 3 -7.57 -29.55 -16.68
N THR A 4 -8.62 -29.01 -16.08
CA THR A 4 -9.95 -28.98 -16.67
C THR A 4 -9.89 -28.07 -17.91
N SER A 5 -9.44 -28.63 -19.04
CA SER A 5 -9.25 -27.89 -20.29
C SER A 5 -10.62 -27.50 -20.86
N SER A 6 -11.06 -26.29 -20.55
CA SER A 6 -12.04 -25.59 -21.36
C SER A 6 -11.44 -25.39 -22.75
N THR A 7 -12.07 -25.93 -23.80
CA THR A 7 -11.64 -25.75 -25.21
C THR A 7 -11.85 -24.32 -25.71
N ARG A 8 -12.45 -23.44 -24.90
CA ARG A 8 -12.66 -22.03 -25.25
C ARG A 8 -11.38 -21.25 -25.02
N ARG A 9 -11.03 -20.42 -26.01
CA ARG A 9 -9.89 -19.50 -25.93
C ARG A 9 -10.12 -18.50 -24.81
N VAL A 10 -9.16 -18.42 -23.89
CA VAL A 10 -9.11 -17.42 -22.82
C VAL A 10 -8.00 -16.44 -23.16
N THR A 11 -8.27 -15.15 -23.01
CA THR A 11 -7.28 -14.08 -23.23
C THR A 11 -7.18 -13.21 -21.99
N PHE A 12 -5.96 -12.76 -21.70
CA PHE A 12 -5.64 -11.86 -20.59
C PHE A 12 -5.21 -10.52 -21.16
N GLU A 13 -5.73 -9.45 -20.61
CA GLU A 13 -5.33 -8.08 -20.93
C GLU A 13 -5.04 -7.31 -19.65
N ALA A 14 -4.05 -6.42 -19.71
CA ALA A 14 -3.78 -5.47 -18.66
C ALA A 14 -4.74 -4.28 -18.83
N ASP A 15 -5.40 -3.92 -17.74
CA ASP A 15 -6.24 -2.74 -17.70
C ASP A 15 -5.38 -1.49 -17.41
N GLU A 16 -5.95 -0.29 -17.59
CA GLU A 16 -5.26 0.97 -17.28
C GLU A 16 -4.92 1.11 -15.79
N ASN A 17 -5.62 0.38 -14.91
CA ASN A 17 -5.23 0.23 -13.52
C ASN A 17 -4.13 -0.83 -13.36
N GLU A 18 -2.96 -0.42 -12.85
CA GLU A 18 -1.76 -1.27 -12.64
C GLU A 18 -1.99 -2.54 -11.79
N ASN A 19 -3.12 -2.63 -11.07
CA ASN A 19 -3.48 -3.77 -10.23
C ASN A 19 -4.66 -4.60 -10.76
N ILE A 20 -5.13 -4.34 -11.98
CA ILE A 20 -6.29 -5.02 -12.57
C ILE A 20 -5.85 -5.82 -13.79
N THR A 21 -6.28 -7.09 -13.84
CA THR A 21 -6.15 -7.94 -15.03
C THR A 21 -7.54 -8.38 -15.47
N VAL A 22 -7.83 -8.19 -16.76
CA VAL A 22 -9.12 -8.58 -17.32
C VAL A 22 -8.95 -9.91 -18.04
N VAL A 23 -9.85 -10.85 -17.73
CA VAL A 23 -9.86 -12.18 -18.32
C VAL A 23 -11.12 -12.34 -19.16
N LYS A 24 -10.94 -12.53 -20.48
CA LYS A 24 -12.04 -12.73 -21.42
C LYS A 24 -12.25 -14.22 -21.72
N GLY A 25 -13.50 -14.61 -21.97
CA GLY A 25 -13.87 -15.97 -22.38
C GLY A 25 -14.21 -16.92 -21.24
N ILE A 26 -14.21 -16.45 -19.99
CA ILE A 26 -14.61 -17.23 -18.81
C ILE A 26 -16.04 -16.87 -18.40
N ARG A 27 -16.84 -17.87 -18.02
CA ARG A 27 -18.17 -17.68 -17.44
C ARG A 27 -18.13 -18.05 -15.97
N LEU A 28 -18.52 -17.11 -15.11
CA LEU A 28 -18.65 -17.32 -13.67
C LEU A 28 -20.13 -17.27 -13.29
N SER A 29 -20.51 -17.98 -12.23
CA SER A 29 -21.83 -17.84 -11.62
C SER A 29 -21.87 -16.62 -10.71
N GLU A 30 -23.06 -16.06 -10.45
CA GLU A 30 -23.23 -14.91 -9.55
C GLU A 30 -22.65 -15.19 -8.16
N ASN A 31 -22.90 -16.37 -7.59
CA ASN A 31 -22.34 -16.76 -6.30
C ASN A 31 -20.78 -16.79 -6.26
N VAL A 32 -20.11 -16.98 -7.40
CA VAL A 32 -18.65 -16.86 -7.47
C VAL A 32 -18.25 -15.39 -7.58
N ILE A 33 -18.97 -14.62 -8.40
CA ILE A 33 -18.74 -13.18 -8.59
C ILE A 33 -18.90 -12.43 -7.25
N ASP A 34 -19.96 -12.71 -6.49
CA ASP A 34 -20.23 -12.02 -5.22
C ASP A 34 -19.14 -12.29 -4.19
N ARG A 35 -18.69 -13.54 -4.06
CA ARG A 35 -17.56 -13.89 -3.19
C ARG A 35 -16.28 -13.18 -3.63
N MET A 36 -16.00 -13.13 -4.94
CA MET A 36 -14.83 -12.42 -5.44
C MET A 36 -14.89 -10.91 -5.17
N LYS A 37 -16.08 -10.30 -5.28
CA LYS A 37 -16.31 -8.89 -4.97
C LYS A 37 -16.09 -8.58 -3.50
N GLU A 38 -16.56 -9.42 -2.58
CA GLU A 38 -16.34 -9.24 -1.14
C GLU A 38 -14.89 -9.50 -0.71
N THR A 39 -14.20 -10.42 -1.39
CA THR A 39 -12.77 -10.73 -1.15
C THR A 39 -11.81 -9.80 -1.88
N SER A 40 -12.31 -8.81 -2.63
CA SER A 40 -11.45 -7.77 -3.20
C SER A 40 -10.58 -7.25 -2.06
N PRO A 41 -9.24 -7.30 -2.16
CA PRO A 41 -8.42 -6.62 -1.18
C PRO A 41 -8.75 -5.15 -1.36
N SER A 42 -9.65 -4.63 -0.54
CA SER A 42 -9.69 -3.21 -0.25
C SER A 42 -8.28 -2.91 0.23
N GLY A 43 -7.48 -2.32 -0.67
CA GLY A 43 -6.18 -1.78 -0.35
C GLY A 43 -6.38 -0.72 0.72
N SER A 44 -6.31 -1.16 1.98
CA SER A 44 -5.88 -0.41 3.17
C SER A 44 -6.21 -1.13 4.48
N ARG A 45 -6.29 -2.48 4.52
CA ARG A 45 -5.84 -3.15 5.74
C ARG A 45 -4.36 -3.44 5.61
N SER A 46 -3.57 -2.47 6.06
CA SER A 46 -2.26 -2.69 6.66
C SER A 46 -2.38 -3.77 7.74
N GLN A 47 -2.46 -5.03 7.33
CA GLN A 47 -2.26 -6.19 8.18
C GLN A 47 -1.02 -6.91 7.68
N ARG A 48 0.07 -6.20 7.89
CA ARG A 48 1.46 -6.63 7.84
C ARG A 48 2.09 -5.77 8.95
N HIS A 49 2.44 -6.23 10.13
CA HIS A 49 2.68 -7.57 10.64
C HIS A 49 2.52 -7.50 12.16
N SER A 50 1.92 -8.52 12.76
CA SER A 50 2.20 -8.87 14.15
C SER A 50 3.70 -9.19 14.26
N GLY A 51 4.45 -8.29 14.89
CA GLY A 51 5.86 -8.43 15.16
C GLY A 51 6.30 -7.35 16.13
N GLU A 52 6.09 -7.59 17.43
CA GLU A 52 7.10 -7.43 18.48
C GLU A 52 8.14 -6.28 18.35
N TYR A 53 7.75 -5.03 18.07
CA TYR A 53 8.51 -3.83 18.45
C TYR A 53 7.58 -2.62 18.48
N GLY A 54 7.14 -2.27 19.68
CA GLY A 54 6.29 -1.12 19.95
C GLY A 54 7.03 0.20 19.77
N ALA A 55 6.52 1.00 18.85
CA ALA A 55 6.34 2.45 18.99
C ALA A 55 5.65 2.90 17.70
N SER A 56 4.33 2.84 17.66
CA SER A 56 3.57 3.59 16.66
C SER A 56 3.80 5.07 16.95
N VAL A 57 4.84 5.64 16.32
CA VAL A 57 5.13 7.07 16.40
C VAL A 57 3.95 7.78 15.75
N SER A 58 3.25 8.60 16.53
CA SER A 58 2.14 9.40 16.00
C SER A 58 2.67 10.48 15.07
N ASP A 59 1.88 10.88 14.07
CA ASP A 59 2.23 11.99 13.18
C ASP A 59 2.59 13.28 13.95
N GLU A 60 1.97 13.50 15.10
CA GLU A 60 2.27 14.62 16.00
C GLU A 60 3.68 14.53 16.60
N GLU A 61 4.15 13.34 16.96
CA GLU A 61 5.51 13.16 17.48
C GLU A 61 6.56 13.31 16.39
N LEU A 62 6.29 12.82 15.17
CA LEU A 62 7.16 13.05 14.00
C LEU A 62 7.28 14.55 13.70
N LYS A 63 6.15 15.25 13.66
CA LYS A 63 6.11 16.70 13.44
C LYS A 63 6.87 17.47 14.52
N ARG A 64 6.76 17.03 15.77
CA ARG A 64 7.51 17.62 16.89
C ARG A 64 9.02 17.43 16.74
N ARG A 65 9.49 16.22 16.36
CA ARG A 65 10.92 15.95 16.15
C ARG A 65 11.51 16.78 15.02
N VAL A 66 10.78 16.90 13.90
CA VAL A 66 11.22 17.73 12.75
C VAL A 66 11.32 19.21 13.16
N ALA A 67 10.35 19.73 13.90
CA ALA A 67 10.38 21.11 14.36
C ALA A 67 11.54 21.39 15.35
N GLU A 68 11.81 20.44 16.25
CA GLU A 68 12.91 20.54 17.22
C GLU A 68 14.28 20.52 16.53
N GLU A 69 14.47 19.64 15.55
CA GLU A 69 15.72 19.56 14.77
C GLU A 69 15.99 20.87 14.01
N LEU A 70 14.97 21.43 13.34
CA LEU A 70 15.07 22.72 12.64
C LEU A 70 15.41 23.88 13.58
N ALA A 71 14.83 23.92 14.78
CA ALA A 71 15.11 24.96 15.76
C ALA A 71 16.55 24.89 16.27
N LEU A 72 17.05 23.68 16.54
CA LEU A 72 18.43 23.47 16.96
C LEU A 72 19.43 23.85 15.85
N GLU A 73 19.12 23.54 14.60
CA GLU A 73 19.96 23.90 13.47
C GLU A 73 20.00 25.43 13.26
N GLN A 74 18.86 26.12 13.39
CA GLN A 74 18.80 27.59 13.34
C GLN A 74 19.65 28.23 14.44
N ALA A 75 19.50 27.78 15.69
CA ALA A 75 20.27 28.30 16.81
C ALA A 75 21.79 28.08 16.60
N ARG A 76 22.17 26.91 16.07
CA ARG A 76 23.57 26.63 15.73
C ARG A 76 24.08 27.59 14.65
N LYS A 77 23.31 27.82 13.59
CA LYS A 77 23.69 28.72 12.50
C LYS A 77 23.80 30.18 12.95
N GLU A 78 22.90 30.64 13.81
CA GLU A 78 22.98 31.98 14.41
C GLU A 78 24.20 32.13 15.31
N SER A 79 24.52 31.10 16.12
CA SER A 79 25.72 31.10 16.96
C SER A 79 27.02 31.07 16.17
N GLU A 80 27.04 30.43 15.00
CA GLU A 80 28.18 30.42 14.09
C GLU A 80 28.36 31.79 13.42
N ASN A 81 27.25 32.46 13.06
CA ASN A 81 27.29 33.81 12.50
C ASN A 81 27.76 34.86 13.51
N GLN A 82 27.46 34.69 14.80
CA GLN A 82 27.95 35.59 15.86
C GLN A 82 29.44 35.36 16.22
N LYS A 83 30.04 34.26 15.77
CA LYS A 83 31.47 33.95 16.00
C LYS A 83 32.39 34.36 14.83
N ARG A 84 31.85 34.95 13.77
CA ARG A 84 32.60 35.58 12.67
C ARG A 84 32.69 37.07 12.88
#